data_AF-A0A4U0VU56-F1
#
_entry.id   AF-A0A4U0VU56-F1
#
_cell.length_a   1.000
_cell.length_b   1.000
_cell.length_c   1.000
_cell.angle_alpha   90.00
_cell.angle_beta   90.00
_cell.angle_gamma   90.00
#
_symmetry.space_group_name_H-M   'P 1'
#
loop_
_entity.id
_entity.type
_entity.pdbx_description
1 polymer ?
#
loop_
_entity_poly.entity_id
_entity_poly.type
_entity_poly.pdbx_seq_one_letter_code
_entity_poly.pdbx_strand_id
1 'polypeptide(L)'
;MQTRSSAPAPTLAAVAATASAALQTRLMYAAPVHKLSLLIVARAWPLVKRTYLFIDLILARRRKGELAVETGASAPRRLPDLPDEIWLAIKQFATSELVLAEQDRFVFGFHGGSDDGLWDELADPEGFDFIDRIGRARLDFGHLSDCHYCEFLMYEQRGMIRTFNHYSQEIVSMLSDHRLKIACYHLVGDKTFEHADVDTDLNGEALVALVDRTAQPGSSLLPLTIMFGAVATAEPDTITAQGAPLPAGADARFARLFELMPANSKTSHNKKQSTQGSEKWGDDKGPGWKVLEVARKA
;
A
#
# COMPACT_ATOMS: atom_id res chain seq x y z
N MET A 1 -29.01 -78.81 20.67
CA MET A 1 -28.35 -77.99 19.63
C MET A 1 -28.80 -76.55 19.81
N GLN A 2 -27.84 -75.66 20.05
CA GLN A 2 -27.91 -74.19 20.08
C GLN A 2 -28.85 -73.49 21.07
N THR A 3 -28.21 -73.03 22.15
CA THR A 3 -28.59 -72.01 23.13
C THR A 3 -28.72 -70.61 22.49
N ARG A 4 -29.84 -69.92 22.70
CA ARG A 4 -29.93 -68.47 22.48
C ARG A 4 -29.46 -67.74 23.75
N SER A 5 -28.37 -67.00 23.63
CA SER A 5 -27.80 -66.16 24.68
C SER A 5 -28.17 -64.70 24.43
N SER A 6 -28.61 -64.04 25.49
CA SER A 6 -28.92 -62.62 25.60
C SER A 6 -27.76 -61.88 26.26
N ALA A 7 -27.24 -60.83 25.61
CA ALA A 7 -26.43 -59.76 26.19
C ALA A 7 -26.28 -58.58 25.19
N PRO A 8 -25.82 -57.38 25.59
CA PRO A 8 -26.61 -56.13 25.50
C PRO A 8 -26.00 -55.06 24.57
N ALA A 9 -26.70 -53.92 24.50
CA ALA A 9 -26.41 -52.74 23.68
C ALA A 9 -24.97 -52.20 23.77
N PRO A 10 -24.41 -51.69 22.65
CA PRO A 10 -23.35 -50.72 22.68
C PRO A 10 -23.93 -49.30 22.62
N THR A 11 -23.92 -48.63 23.77
CA THR A 11 -23.83 -47.18 23.87
C THR A 11 -22.48 -46.77 23.28
N LEU A 12 -22.44 -46.43 21.99
CA LEU A 12 -21.34 -45.67 21.43
C LEU A 12 -21.91 -44.32 21.04
N ALA A 13 -21.50 -43.34 21.85
CA ALA A 13 -21.60 -41.93 21.62
C ALA A 13 -21.65 -41.63 20.11
N ALA A 14 -22.75 -41.04 19.68
CA ALA A 14 -22.71 -40.10 18.59
C ALA A 14 -21.68 -39.06 19.02
N VAL A 15 -20.43 -39.32 18.63
CA VAL A 15 -19.31 -38.42 18.77
C VAL A 15 -19.82 -37.12 18.19
N ALA A 16 -20.00 -36.18 19.10
CA ALA A 16 -20.18 -34.79 18.80
C ALA A 16 -18.99 -34.38 17.92
N ALA A 17 -19.14 -34.59 16.61
CA ALA A 17 -18.44 -33.84 15.60
C ALA A 17 -19.11 -32.47 15.49
N THR A 18 -19.29 -31.80 16.64
CA THR A 18 -18.89 -30.40 16.76
C THR A 18 -17.42 -30.36 16.38
N ALA A 19 -17.16 -30.33 15.07
CA ALA A 19 -16.03 -29.65 14.53
C ALA A 19 -16.18 -28.20 15.02
N SER A 20 -15.67 -27.94 16.22
CA SER A 20 -15.12 -26.64 16.53
C SER A 20 -14.16 -26.38 15.38
N ALA A 21 -14.60 -25.57 14.42
CA ALA A 21 -13.72 -25.00 13.42
C ALA A 21 -12.71 -24.19 14.24
N ALA A 22 -11.61 -24.85 14.62
CA ALA A 22 -10.57 -24.24 15.39
C ALA A 22 -10.23 -22.93 14.70
N LEU A 23 -10.37 -21.80 15.42
CA LEU A 23 -9.95 -20.51 14.93
C LEU A 23 -8.49 -20.67 14.48
N GLN A 24 -8.27 -20.73 13.17
CA GLN A 24 -6.92 -20.85 12.63
C GLN A 24 -6.27 -19.49 12.75
N THR A 25 -5.59 -19.26 13.88
CA THR A 25 -4.70 -18.11 14.04
C THR A 25 -3.56 -18.27 13.05
N ARG A 26 -3.32 -17.24 12.23
CA ARG A 26 -2.27 -17.24 11.21
C ARG A 26 -1.39 -16.03 11.38
N LEU A 27 -0.09 -16.25 11.36
CA LEU A 27 0.89 -15.18 11.36
C LEU A 27 1.10 -14.71 9.91
N MET A 28 1.02 -13.39 9.72
CA MET A 28 1.30 -12.74 8.45
C MET A 28 2.29 -11.61 8.70
N TYR A 29 3.31 -11.51 7.85
CA TYR A 29 4.17 -10.33 7.82
C TYR A 29 3.55 -9.30 6.89
N ALA A 30 3.20 -8.15 7.45
CA ALA A 30 2.46 -7.11 6.77
C ALA A 30 2.85 -5.73 7.29
N ALA A 31 2.62 -4.70 6.48
CA ALA A 31 2.84 -3.32 6.84
C ALA A 31 1.62 -2.47 6.49
N PRO A 32 1.27 -1.47 7.33
CA PRO A 32 0.28 -0.47 6.97
C PRO A 32 0.82 0.41 5.85
N VAL A 33 -0.07 0.79 4.93
CA VAL A 33 0.24 1.60 3.76
C VAL A 33 -0.88 2.60 3.55
N HIS A 34 -0.53 3.87 3.41
CA HIS A 34 -1.48 4.94 3.11
C HIS A 34 -2.21 4.67 1.77
N LYS A 35 -3.55 4.67 1.79
CA LYS A 35 -4.38 4.22 0.66
C LYS A 35 -4.20 5.08 -0.59
N LEU A 36 -4.18 6.41 -0.45
CA LEU A 36 -4.00 7.30 -1.59
C LEU A 36 -2.62 7.12 -2.22
N SER A 37 -1.58 6.97 -1.40
CA SER A 37 -0.21 6.73 -1.90
C SER A 37 -0.12 5.39 -2.63
N LEU A 38 -0.73 4.33 -2.08
CA LEU A 38 -0.79 3.02 -2.71
C LEU A 38 -1.53 3.07 -4.06
N LEU A 39 -2.66 3.78 -4.11
CA LEU A 39 -3.44 3.98 -5.32
C LEU A 39 -2.65 4.71 -6.40
N ILE A 40 -1.99 5.83 -6.06
CA ILE A 40 -1.20 6.59 -7.05
C ILE A 40 -0.02 5.78 -7.56
N VAL A 41 0.70 5.10 -6.67
CA VAL A 41 1.80 4.23 -7.09
C VAL A 41 1.29 3.13 -8.01
N ALA A 42 0.15 2.51 -7.70
CA ALA A 42 -0.46 1.50 -8.55
C ALA A 42 -0.84 2.04 -9.94
N ARG A 43 -1.40 3.26 -10.03
CA ARG A 43 -1.72 3.92 -11.30
C ARG A 43 -0.48 4.29 -12.11
N ALA A 44 0.58 4.76 -11.44
CA ALA A 44 1.84 5.11 -12.08
C ALA A 44 2.65 3.87 -12.49
N TRP A 45 2.37 2.71 -11.86
CA TRP A 45 3.18 1.49 -11.98
C TRP A 45 3.45 1.02 -13.41
N PRO A 46 2.50 1.04 -14.36
CA PRO A 46 2.78 0.62 -15.74
C PRO A 46 3.90 1.42 -16.41
N LEU A 47 4.05 2.70 -16.07
CA LEU A 47 5.13 3.55 -16.57
C LEU A 47 6.40 3.38 -15.75
N VAL A 48 6.27 3.40 -14.41
CA VAL A 48 7.39 3.22 -13.47
C VAL A 48 8.10 1.89 -13.72
N LYS A 49 7.36 0.78 -13.86
CA LYS A 49 7.89 -0.56 -14.13
C LYS A 49 8.80 -0.58 -15.36
N ARG A 50 8.43 0.12 -16.43
CA ARG A 50 9.24 0.19 -17.65
C ARG A 50 10.57 0.91 -17.38
N THR A 51 10.52 2.05 -16.70
CA THR A 51 11.71 2.82 -16.30
C THR A 51 12.61 2.01 -15.36
N TYR A 52 12.04 1.36 -14.36
CA TYR A 52 12.74 0.49 -13.42
C TYR A 52 13.48 -0.63 -14.15
N LEU A 53 12.79 -1.39 -15.00
CA LEU A 53 13.37 -2.51 -15.75
C LEU A 53 14.47 -2.04 -16.71
N PHE A 54 14.29 -0.89 -17.35
CA PHE A 54 15.28 -0.34 -18.26
C PHE A 54 16.59 -0.01 -17.54
N ILE A 55 16.52 0.68 -16.40
CA ILE A 55 17.72 1.06 -15.64
C ILE A 55 18.36 -0.16 -14.96
N ASP A 56 17.55 -1.08 -14.44
CA ASP A 56 18.05 -2.34 -13.85
C ASP A 56 18.80 -3.19 -14.90
N LEU A 57 18.35 -3.16 -16.16
CA LEU A 57 19.06 -3.81 -17.27
C LEU A 57 20.41 -3.14 -17.55
N ILE A 58 20.49 -1.81 -17.53
CA ILE A 58 21.75 -1.06 -17.69
C ILE A 58 22.74 -1.46 -16.59
N LEU A 59 22.31 -1.39 -15.33
CA LEU A 59 23.12 -1.76 -14.16
C LEU A 59 23.56 -3.22 -14.20
N ALA A 60 22.69 -4.13 -14.64
CA ALA A 60 23.03 -5.54 -14.78
C ALA A 60 24.08 -5.78 -15.89
N ARG A 61 23.93 -5.15 -17.06
CA ARG A 61 24.91 -5.28 -18.15
C ARG A 61 26.25 -4.64 -17.82
N ARG A 62 26.25 -3.51 -17.12
CA ARG A 62 27.46 -2.84 -16.63
C ARG A 62 28.25 -3.73 -15.69
N ARG A 63 27.60 -4.32 -14.67
CA ARG A 63 28.23 -5.27 -13.73
C ARG A 63 28.83 -6.50 -14.41
N LYS A 64 28.30 -6.88 -15.58
CA LYS A 64 28.81 -7.98 -16.40
C LYS A 64 29.88 -7.57 -17.42
N GLY A 65 30.17 -6.27 -17.56
CA GLY A 65 31.06 -5.74 -18.60
C GLY A 65 30.49 -5.86 -20.02
N GLU A 66 29.19 -6.07 -20.17
CA GLU A 66 28.51 -6.28 -21.47
C GLU A 66 27.93 -4.98 -22.05
N LEU A 67 28.00 -3.88 -21.30
CA LEU A 67 27.47 -2.60 -21.74
C LEU A 67 28.46 -1.96 -22.72
N ALA A 68 28.03 -1.77 -23.97
CA ALA A 68 28.81 -1.01 -24.95
C ALA A 68 28.75 0.49 -24.58
N VAL A 69 29.82 0.99 -23.97
CA VAL A 69 29.89 2.37 -23.47
C VAL A 69 30.60 3.29 -24.47
N GLU A 70 30.18 4.54 -24.50
CA GLU A 70 30.79 5.57 -25.34
C GLU A 70 32.09 6.08 -24.72
N THR A 71 33.24 5.79 -25.35
CA THR A 71 34.55 6.31 -24.94
C THR A 71 34.99 7.55 -25.73
N GLY A 72 34.15 8.05 -26.64
CA GLY A 72 34.43 9.24 -27.46
C GLY A 72 33.21 9.69 -28.28
N ALA A 73 33.17 10.98 -28.62
CA ALA A 73 32.01 11.75 -29.10
C ALA A 73 31.37 11.35 -30.46
N SER A 74 31.64 10.16 -30.99
CA SER A 74 31.34 9.81 -32.39
C SER A 74 30.37 8.63 -32.59
N ALA A 75 29.64 8.16 -31.57
CA ALA A 75 28.77 7.00 -31.72
C ALA A 75 27.33 7.25 -31.20
N PRO A 76 26.39 7.73 -32.05
CA PRO A 76 25.03 8.15 -31.66
C PRO A 76 24.11 7.04 -31.09
N ARG A 77 24.64 5.85 -30.76
CA ARG A 77 23.92 4.69 -30.21
C ARG A 77 24.55 4.13 -28.94
N ARG A 78 25.47 4.84 -28.28
CA ARG A 78 26.08 4.37 -27.03
C ARG A 78 25.55 5.14 -25.83
N LEU A 79 25.52 4.46 -24.68
CA LEU A 79 25.13 5.09 -23.41
C LEU A 79 26.36 5.73 -22.76
N PRO A 80 26.17 6.82 -21.98
CA PRO A 80 27.25 7.46 -21.26
C PRO A 80 27.83 6.54 -20.18
N ASP A 81 29.15 6.62 -19.95
CA ASP A 81 29.83 5.89 -18.88
C ASP A 81 29.59 6.54 -17.52
N LEU A 82 28.41 6.30 -16.96
CA LEU A 82 28.03 6.80 -15.64
C LEU A 82 28.19 5.71 -14.58
N PRO A 83 28.68 6.05 -13.37
CA PRO A 83 28.80 5.10 -12.28
C PRO A 83 27.41 4.68 -11.76
N ASP A 84 27.35 3.55 -11.05
CA ASP A 84 26.09 2.90 -10.65
C ASP A 84 25.21 3.84 -9.80
N GLU A 85 25.83 4.66 -8.96
CA GLU A 85 25.16 5.64 -8.09
C GLU A 85 24.35 6.66 -8.90
N ILE A 86 24.88 7.08 -10.05
CA ILE A 86 24.20 8.05 -10.93
C ILE A 86 23.00 7.39 -11.62
N TRP A 87 23.14 6.14 -12.07
CA TRP A 87 22.00 5.40 -12.62
C TRP A 87 20.91 5.16 -11.59
N LEU A 88 21.28 4.85 -10.35
CA LEU A 88 20.33 4.73 -9.23
C LEU A 88 19.64 6.06 -8.93
N ALA A 89 20.37 7.18 -8.93
CA ALA A 89 19.79 8.50 -8.76
C ALA A 89 18.81 8.86 -9.90
N ILE A 90 19.16 8.54 -11.16
CA ILE A 90 18.27 8.70 -12.31
C ILE A 90 17.00 7.85 -12.13
N LYS A 91 17.15 6.60 -11.67
CA LYS A 91 16.02 5.69 -11.40
C LYS A 91 15.06 6.27 -10.38
N GLN A 92 15.60 6.75 -9.26
CA GLN A 92 14.81 7.36 -8.20
C GLN A 92 14.11 8.62 -8.71
N PHE A 93 14.84 9.56 -9.31
CA PHE A 93 14.29 10.81 -9.85
C PHE A 93 13.18 10.55 -10.89
N ALA A 94 13.46 9.74 -11.91
CA ALA A 94 12.49 9.47 -12.97
C ALA A 94 11.21 8.80 -12.42
N THR A 95 11.35 7.96 -11.40
CA THR A 95 10.23 7.27 -10.78
C THR A 95 9.40 8.18 -9.91
N SER A 96 10.05 8.99 -9.06
CA SER A 96 9.37 10.02 -8.27
C SER A 96 8.61 10.99 -9.16
N GLU A 97 9.18 11.40 -10.29
CA GLU A 97 8.52 12.30 -11.24
C GLU A 97 7.26 11.69 -11.88
N LEU A 98 7.30 10.40 -12.22
CA LEU A 98 6.13 9.67 -12.74
C LEU A 98 5.03 9.52 -11.69
N VAL A 99 5.41 9.21 -10.44
CA VAL A 99 4.46 9.09 -9.32
C VAL A 99 3.82 10.45 -9.01
N LEU A 100 4.62 11.51 -8.90
CA LEU A 100 4.11 12.86 -8.65
C LEU A 100 3.23 13.33 -9.80
N ALA A 101 3.57 13.01 -11.06
CA ALA A 101 2.73 13.37 -12.21
C ALA A 101 1.37 12.67 -12.19
N GLU A 102 1.34 11.42 -11.71
CA GLU A 102 0.09 10.69 -11.55
C GLU A 102 -0.73 11.19 -10.36
N GLN A 103 -0.08 11.60 -9.26
CA GLN A 103 -0.75 12.27 -8.13
C GLN A 103 -1.44 13.55 -8.59
N ASP A 104 -0.68 14.42 -9.26
CA ASP A 104 -1.15 15.68 -9.81
C ASP A 104 -2.32 15.44 -10.79
N ARG A 105 -2.19 14.49 -11.71
CA ARG A 105 -3.28 14.07 -12.63
C ARG A 105 -4.51 13.55 -11.90
N PHE A 106 -4.32 12.78 -10.83
CA PHE A 106 -5.42 12.24 -10.04
C PHE A 106 -6.20 13.36 -9.36
N VAL A 107 -5.51 14.31 -8.72
CA VAL A 107 -6.13 15.47 -8.06
C VAL A 107 -6.85 16.36 -9.08
N PHE A 108 -6.25 16.63 -10.23
CA PHE A 108 -6.95 17.31 -11.34
C PHE A 108 -8.21 16.58 -11.79
N GLY A 109 -8.21 15.25 -11.77
CA GLY A 109 -9.38 14.45 -12.10
C GLY A 109 -10.56 14.63 -11.13
N PHE A 110 -10.31 15.15 -9.92
CA PHE A 110 -11.33 15.56 -8.97
C PHE A 110 -11.65 17.06 -9.10
N HIS A 111 -10.65 17.93 -9.28
CA HIS A 111 -10.92 19.36 -9.48
C HIS A 111 -11.74 19.65 -10.75
N GLY A 112 -11.54 18.82 -11.79
CA GLY A 112 -12.24 18.96 -13.05
C GLY A 112 -11.89 20.26 -13.77
N GLY A 113 -12.89 20.87 -14.40
CA GLY A 113 -12.78 22.15 -15.08
C GLY A 113 -13.49 23.27 -14.32
N SER A 114 -13.48 23.26 -12.98
CA SER A 114 -14.01 24.39 -12.23
C SER A 114 -13.29 25.67 -12.65
N ASP A 115 -14.06 26.74 -12.83
CA ASP A 115 -13.58 28.06 -13.24
C ASP A 115 -13.27 28.91 -12.00
N ASP A 116 -12.61 28.30 -11.01
CA ASP A 116 -12.25 28.95 -9.74
C ASP A 116 -10.91 29.67 -9.80
N GLY A 117 -10.33 29.81 -11.00
CA GLY A 117 -9.03 30.46 -11.20
C GLY A 117 -7.83 29.59 -10.81
N LEU A 118 -8.02 28.32 -10.40
CA LEU A 118 -6.89 27.46 -10.01
C LEU A 118 -5.83 27.35 -11.10
N TRP A 119 -6.25 27.33 -12.38
CA TRP A 119 -5.30 27.26 -13.49
C TRP A 119 -4.40 28.49 -13.59
N ASP A 120 -4.93 29.67 -13.30
CA ASP A 120 -4.17 30.92 -13.30
C ASP A 120 -3.23 30.96 -12.08
N GLU A 121 -3.70 30.52 -10.91
CA GLU A 121 -2.88 30.41 -9.70
C GLU A 121 -1.73 29.42 -9.85
N LEU A 122 -1.99 28.24 -10.44
CA LEU A 122 -0.95 27.25 -10.68
C LEU A 122 0.04 27.70 -11.76
N ALA A 123 -0.39 28.52 -12.71
CA ALA A 123 0.47 29.06 -13.77
C ALA A 123 1.28 30.28 -13.34
N ASP A 124 1.07 30.82 -12.12
CA ASP A 124 1.81 31.97 -11.61
C ASP A 124 3.27 31.59 -11.34
N PRO A 125 4.24 32.15 -12.10
CA PRO A 125 5.66 31.87 -11.88
C PRO A 125 6.19 32.47 -10.56
N GLU A 126 5.48 33.42 -9.95
CA GLU A 126 5.81 33.97 -8.63
C GLU A 126 5.09 33.23 -7.48
N GLY A 127 4.21 32.29 -7.83
CA GLY A 127 3.47 31.46 -6.89
C GLY A 127 4.33 30.43 -6.14
N PHE A 128 3.77 29.89 -5.06
CA PHE A 128 4.46 28.85 -4.27
C PHE A 128 4.52 27.53 -5.04
N ASP A 129 5.71 26.91 -5.04
CA ASP A 129 6.00 25.61 -5.67
C ASP A 129 5.82 25.57 -7.21
N PHE A 130 5.99 26.71 -7.91
CA PHE A 130 6.05 26.74 -9.38
C PHE A 130 7.22 25.90 -9.91
N ILE A 131 6.96 25.10 -10.95
CA ILE A 131 7.96 24.23 -11.57
C ILE A 131 8.10 24.60 -13.05
N ASP A 132 9.18 25.32 -13.38
CA ASP A 132 9.51 25.80 -14.73
C ASP A 132 9.34 24.73 -15.81
N ARG A 133 9.82 23.51 -15.53
CA ARG A 133 9.83 22.41 -16.49
C ARG A 133 8.43 21.98 -16.93
N ILE A 134 7.42 22.10 -16.07
CA ILE A 134 6.02 21.78 -16.40
C ILE A 134 5.17 23.03 -16.63
N GLY A 135 5.73 24.23 -16.40
CA GLY A 135 5.08 25.52 -16.59
C GLY A 135 3.96 25.83 -15.60
N ARG A 136 3.96 25.16 -14.44
CA ARG A 136 2.98 25.38 -13.36
C ARG A 136 3.41 24.72 -12.05
N ALA A 137 2.72 25.04 -10.95
CA ALA A 137 2.78 24.28 -9.71
C ALA A 137 2.06 22.91 -9.83
N ARG A 138 2.45 21.96 -8.98
CA ARG A 138 1.82 20.64 -8.85
C ARG A 138 0.77 20.66 -7.75
N LEU A 139 -0.30 19.90 -7.96
CA LEU A 139 -1.27 19.60 -6.92
C LEU A 139 -0.87 18.33 -6.16
N ASP A 140 -1.01 18.38 -4.85
CA ASP A 140 -0.84 17.22 -3.97
C ASP A 140 -2.17 16.81 -3.32
N PHE A 141 -2.14 15.83 -2.41
CA PHE A 141 -3.36 15.36 -1.76
C PHE A 141 -3.96 16.37 -0.77
N GLY A 142 -3.20 17.36 -0.31
CA GLY A 142 -3.71 18.43 0.55
C GLY A 142 -4.78 19.26 -0.15
N HIS A 143 -4.66 19.43 -1.47
CA HIS A 143 -5.68 20.10 -2.26
C HIS A 143 -7.06 19.40 -2.21
N LEU A 144 -7.10 18.08 -2.00
CA LEU A 144 -8.38 17.36 -1.87
C LEU A 144 -9.16 17.77 -0.62
N SER A 145 -8.49 18.22 0.44
CA SER A 145 -9.13 18.74 1.66
C SER A 145 -9.30 20.25 1.65
N ASP A 146 -8.44 20.98 0.92
CA ASP A 146 -8.41 22.44 0.96
C ASP A 146 -9.35 23.08 -0.07
N CYS A 147 -9.68 22.35 -1.15
CA CYS A 147 -10.64 22.78 -2.15
C CYS A 147 -12.01 22.16 -1.91
N HIS A 148 -13.03 23.00 -1.63
CA HIS A 148 -14.42 22.56 -1.42
C HIS A 148 -14.99 21.73 -2.58
N TYR A 149 -14.60 22.01 -3.82
CA TYR A 149 -15.08 21.25 -4.98
C TYR A 149 -14.44 19.85 -5.04
N CYS A 150 -13.12 19.76 -4.81
CA CYS A 150 -12.43 18.48 -4.70
C CYS A 150 -12.94 17.66 -3.53
N GLU A 151 -13.14 18.30 -2.37
CA GLU A 151 -13.66 17.69 -1.15
C GLU A 151 -15.03 17.06 -1.40
N PHE A 152 -15.97 17.84 -1.96
CA PHE A 152 -17.31 17.38 -2.31
C PHE A 152 -17.29 16.21 -3.31
N LEU A 153 -16.52 16.31 -4.39
CA LEU A 153 -16.44 15.23 -5.38
C LEU A 153 -15.78 13.96 -4.82
N MET A 154 -14.75 14.14 -4.00
CA MET A 154 -14.04 13.03 -3.40
C MET A 154 -14.90 12.31 -2.34
N TYR A 155 -15.56 13.04 -1.44
CA TYR A 155 -16.31 12.45 -0.34
C TYR A 155 -17.76 12.12 -0.67
N GLU A 156 -18.49 13.05 -1.28
CA GLU A 156 -19.93 12.87 -1.47
C GLU A 156 -20.26 12.02 -2.71
N GLN A 157 -19.49 12.17 -3.79
CA GLN A 157 -19.79 11.45 -5.03
C GLN A 157 -19.06 10.13 -5.16
N ARG A 158 -17.75 10.10 -4.85
CA ARG A 158 -16.94 8.89 -5.03
C ARG A 158 -16.74 8.11 -3.73
N GLY A 159 -16.32 8.75 -2.66
CA GLY A 159 -15.88 8.10 -1.42
C GLY A 159 -14.53 7.39 -1.58
N MET A 160 -13.76 7.33 -0.49
CA MET A 160 -12.47 6.64 -0.44
C MET A 160 -12.56 5.14 -0.72
N ILE A 161 -13.63 4.46 -0.26
CA ILE A 161 -13.80 3.01 -0.46
C ILE A 161 -14.04 2.72 -1.93
N ARG A 162 -14.98 3.43 -2.58
CA ARG A 162 -15.30 3.15 -3.99
C ARG A 162 -14.12 3.52 -4.88
N THR A 163 -13.45 4.64 -4.58
CA THR A 163 -12.24 5.05 -5.32
C THR A 163 -11.16 3.99 -5.21
N PHE A 164 -10.86 3.49 -4.01
CA PHE A 164 -9.86 2.45 -3.84
C PHE A 164 -10.25 1.12 -4.50
N ASN A 165 -11.52 0.72 -4.40
CA ASN A 165 -12.04 -0.49 -5.06
C ASN A 165 -12.01 -0.39 -6.59
N HIS A 166 -12.26 0.80 -7.14
CA HIS A 166 -12.21 1.05 -8.57
C HIS A 166 -10.82 0.75 -9.15
N TYR A 167 -9.75 1.06 -8.41
CA TYR A 167 -8.35 0.79 -8.82
C TYR A 167 -7.78 -0.52 -8.26
N SER A 168 -8.64 -1.43 -7.77
CA SER A 168 -8.19 -2.66 -7.11
C SER A 168 -7.37 -3.56 -8.04
N GLN A 169 -7.66 -3.59 -9.34
CA GLN A 169 -6.92 -4.41 -10.30
C GLN A 169 -5.50 -3.91 -10.50
N GLU A 170 -5.32 -2.60 -10.63
CA GLU A 170 -4.01 -1.94 -10.76
C GLU A 170 -3.18 -2.17 -9.49
N ILE A 171 -3.81 -2.01 -8.32
CA ILE A 171 -3.15 -2.24 -7.02
C ILE A 171 -2.71 -3.70 -6.91
N VAL A 172 -3.60 -4.65 -7.20
CA VAL A 172 -3.27 -6.09 -7.15
C VAL A 172 -2.16 -6.44 -8.14
N SER A 173 -2.20 -5.92 -9.36
CA SER A 173 -1.17 -6.17 -10.37
C SER A 173 0.19 -5.63 -9.92
N MET A 174 0.22 -4.40 -9.39
CA MET A 174 1.46 -3.78 -8.90
C MET A 174 2.02 -4.57 -7.71
N LEU A 175 1.20 -4.86 -6.71
CA LEU A 175 1.65 -5.62 -5.53
C LEU A 175 2.17 -7.03 -5.90
N SER A 176 1.56 -7.69 -6.90
CA SER A 176 2.01 -8.99 -7.40
C SER A 176 3.45 -8.94 -7.95
N ASP A 177 3.83 -7.88 -8.67
CA ASP A 177 5.20 -7.69 -9.14
C ASP A 177 6.21 -7.58 -7.98
N HIS A 178 5.77 -7.07 -6.83
CA HIS A 178 6.54 -6.99 -5.59
C HIS A 178 6.45 -8.27 -4.72
N ARG A 179 5.66 -9.27 -5.13
CA ARG A 179 5.31 -10.47 -4.34
C ARG A 179 4.62 -10.12 -3.01
N LEU A 180 3.76 -9.11 -3.08
CA LEU A 180 2.92 -8.60 -2.02
C LEU A 180 1.45 -8.78 -2.40
N LYS A 181 0.55 -8.64 -1.43
CA LYS A 181 -0.89 -8.64 -1.63
C LYS A 181 -1.59 -7.78 -0.59
N ILE A 182 -2.82 -7.37 -0.87
CA ILE A 182 -3.67 -6.75 0.15
C ILE A 182 -4.12 -7.83 1.15
N ALA A 183 -3.94 -7.57 2.44
CA ALA A 183 -4.53 -8.35 3.53
C ALA A 183 -5.75 -7.65 4.13
N CYS A 184 -5.72 -6.32 4.18
CA CYS A 184 -6.86 -5.50 4.60
C CYS A 184 -6.99 -4.27 3.70
N TYR A 185 -8.20 -3.99 3.18
CA TYR A 185 -8.43 -2.82 2.32
C TYR A 185 -8.49 -1.51 3.09
N HIS A 186 -8.95 -1.53 4.36
CA HIS A 186 -9.00 -0.34 5.18
C HIS A 186 -8.94 -0.69 6.68
N LEU A 187 -7.99 -0.07 7.38
CA LEU A 187 -7.85 -0.15 8.84
C LEU A 187 -8.74 0.90 9.50
N VAL A 188 -9.57 0.47 10.45
CA VAL A 188 -10.39 1.33 11.30
C VAL A 188 -9.87 1.30 12.73
N GLY A 189 -10.12 2.37 13.49
CA GLY A 189 -9.69 2.46 14.89
C GLY A 189 -10.40 1.47 15.80
N ASP A 190 -11.68 1.21 15.55
CA ASP A 190 -12.56 0.42 16.42
C ASP A 190 -13.16 -0.81 15.71
N LYS A 191 -13.60 -1.80 16.50
CA LYS A 191 -14.27 -3.01 15.97
C LYS A 191 -15.60 -2.69 15.27
N THR A 192 -16.18 -1.55 15.57
CA THR A 192 -17.36 -0.99 14.92
C THR A 192 -17.01 0.36 14.32
N PHE A 193 -17.52 0.65 13.12
CA PHE A 193 -17.24 1.91 12.44
C PHE A 193 -18.47 2.42 11.68
N GLU A 194 -18.54 3.74 11.47
CA GLU A 194 -19.48 4.33 10.54
C GLU A 194 -18.89 4.37 9.14
N HIS A 195 -19.69 3.97 8.15
CA HIS A 195 -19.21 3.90 6.76
C HIS A 195 -18.87 5.28 6.19
N ALA A 196 -19.55 6.32 6.66
CA ALA A 196 -19.30 7.71 6.25
C ALA A 196 -17.90 8.18 6.69
N ASP A 197 -17.46 7.80 7.89
CA ASP A 197 -16.11 8.13 8.40
C ASP A 197 -15.03 7.52 7.51
N VAL A 198 -15.22 6.28 7.07
CA VAL A 198 -14.25 5.59 6.21
C VAL A 198 -14.19 6.17 4.80
N ASP A 199 -15.34 6.59 4.25
CA ASP A 199 -15.38 7.19 2.92
C ASP A 199 -14.80 8.62 2.90
N THR A 200 -14.77 9.29 4.05
CA THR A 200 -14.19 10.64 4.24
C THR A 200 -12.74 10.62 4.73
N ASP A 201 -12.21 9.46 5.12
CA ASP A 201 -10.83 9.33 5.61
C ASP A 201 -9.80 9.21 4.47
N LEU A 202 -9.29 10.36 4.01
CA LEU A 202 -8.18 10.42 3.04
C LEU A 202 -6.88 9.80 3.57
N ASN A 203 -6.71 9.79 4.90
CA ASN A 203 -5.52 9.27 5.56
C ASN A 203 -5.60 7.78 5.86
N GLY A 204 -6.68 7.12 5.40
CA GLY A 204 -6.93 5.72 5.66
C GLY A 204 -5.79 4.82 5.21
N GLU A 205 -5.50 3.81 6.02
CA GLU A 205 -4.44 2.84 5.76
C GLU A 205 -5.02 1.52 5.25
N ALA A 206 -4.31 0.87 4.34
CA ALA A 206 -4.51 -0.52 3.95
C ALA A 206 -3.38 -1.38 4.52
N LEU A 207 -3.63 -2.65 4.78
CA LEU A 207 -2.60 -3.59 5.22
C LEU A 207 -2.11 -4.42 4.03
N VAL A 208 -0.81 -4.32 3.71
CA VAL A 208 -0.16 -5.07 2.64
C VAL A 208 0.73 -6.16 3.23
N ALA A 209 0.56 -7.40 2.78
CA ALA A 209 1.24 -8.58 3.32
C ALA A 209 2.12 -9.28 2.28
N LEU A 210 3.11 -10.04 2.75
CA LEU A 210 3.89 -10.94 1.91
C LEU A 210 3.02 -12.04 1.31
N VAL A 211 3.33 -12.42 0.07
CA VAL A 211 2.85 -13.67 -0.51
C VAL A 211 3.85 -14.79 -0.15
N ASP A 212 3.39 -15.75 0.65
CA ASP A 212 4.14 -16.97 0.92
C ASP A 212 3.96 -17.95 -0.25
N ARG A 213 5.08 -18.36 -0.86
CA ARG A 213 5.11 -19.31 -1.99
C ARG A 213 5.18 -20.78 -1.54
N THR A 214 5.36 -21.04 -0.24
CA THR A 214 5.38 -22.42 0.29
C THR A 214 3.98 -23.00 0.46
N ALA A 215 2.94 -22.16 0.38
CA ALA A 215 1.56 -22.61 0.28
C ALA A 215 1.35 -23.35 -1.05
N GLN A 216 0.96 -24.63 -0.98
CA GLN A 216 0.78 -25.46 -2.16
C GLN A 216 -0.20 -24.82 -3.18
N PRO A 217 -0.02 -25.03 -4.49
CA PRO A 217 -0.86 -24.44 -5.55
C PRO A 217 -2.36 -24.80 -5.49
N GLY A 218 -2.73 -25.86 -4.74
CA GLY A 218 -4.12 -26.25 -4.47
C GLY A 218 -4.66 -25.77 -3.12
N SER A 219 -3.82 -25.14 -2.30
CA SER A 219 -4.24 -24.53 -1.05
C SER A 219 -4.66 -23.08 -1.36
N SER A 220 -5.96 -22.83 -1.51
CA SER A 220 -6.52 -21.48 -1.47
C SER A 220 -6.44 -20.85 -0.06
N LEU A 221 -5.45 -21.26 0.75
CA LEU A 221 -5.26 -20.91 2.14
C LEU A 221 -4.71 -19.48 2.31
N LEU A 222 -5.04 -18.52 1.47
CA LEU A 222 -4.88 -17.11 1.79
C LEU A 222 -6.18 -16.32 1.58
N PRO A 223 -7.33 -16.75 2.17
CA PRO A 223 -8.63 -16.13 1.90
C PRO A 223 -8.90 -14.86 2.71
N LEU A 224 -8.07 -14.52 3.69
CA LEU A 224 -8.27 -13.31 4.49
C LEU A 224 -7.77 -12.10 3.72
N THR A 225 -8.59 -11.68 2.76
CA THR A 225 -8.61 -10.27 2.35
C THR A 225 -9.83 -9.67 3.04
N ILE A 226 -9.57 -8.87 4.06
CA ILE A 226 -10.61 -8.24 4.86
C ILE A 226 -10.90 -6.87 4.27
N MET A 227 -12.18 -6.54 4.08
CA MET A 227 -12.55 -5.22 3.58
C MET A 227 -12.29 -4.13 4.63
N PHE A 228 -12.70 -4.36 5.88
CA PHE A 228 -12.48 -3.44 7.01
C PHE A 228 -11.91 -4.19 8.21
N GLY A 229 -10.76 -3.77 8.69
CA GLY A 229 -10.05 -4.43 9.79
C GLY A 229 -9.79 -3.48 10.95
N ALA A 230 -9.94 -3.98 12.18
CA ALA A 230 -9.53 -3.27 13.38
C ALA A 230 -8.24 -3.90 13.92
N VAL A 231 -7.27 -3.06 14.26
CA VAL A 231 -6.03 -3.51 14.89
C VAL A 231 -6.26 -3.54 16.40
N ALA A 232 -6.45 -4.74 16.95
CA ALA A 232 -6.44 -4.90 18.39
C ALA A 232 -4.98 -4.81 18.88
N THR A 233 -4.71 -3.93 19.84
CA THR A 233 -3.53 -4.08 20.70
C THR A 233 -3.72 -5.38 21.45
N ALA A 234 -3.06 -6.44 20.99
CA ALA A 234 -2.83 -7.56 21.88
C ALA A 234 -2.02 -6.99 23.05
N GLU A 235 -2.50 -7.16 24.29
CA GLU A 235 -1.54 -7.29 25.38
C GLU A 235 -0.51 -8.31 24.91
N PRO A 236 0.79 -8.08 25.13
CA PRO A 236 1.81 -9.03 24.73
C PRO A 236 1.65 -10.25 25.62
N ASP A 237 0.68 -11.12 25.32
CA ASP A 237 1.04 -12.52 25.25
C ASP A 237 2.20 -12.53 24.28
N THR A 238 3.40 -12.50 24.87
CA THR A 238 4.66 -12.75 24.21
C THR A 238 4.51 -14.11 23.57
N ILE A 239 3.88 -14.17 22.39
CA ILE A 239 4.24 -15.13 21.37
C ILE A 239 5.71 -14.81 21.20
N THR A 240 6.54 -15.64 21.82
CA THR A 240 8.00 -15.55 21.77
C THR A 240 8.38 -15.76 20.33
N ALA A 241 8.28 -14.69 19.54
CA ALA A 241 8.63 -14.63 18.14
C ALA A 241 10.14 -14.50 17.95
N GLN A 242 10.92 -14.86 18.98
CA GLN A 242 12.28 -15.30 18.82
C GLN A 242 12.26 -16.61 18.03
N GLY A 243 12.04 -16.55 16.70
CA GLY A 243 12.21 -17.73 15.86
C GLY A 243 11.31 -17.90 14.65
N ALA A 244 10.43 -16.97 14.31
CA ALA A 244 9.78 -17.02 12.99
C ALA A 244 10.70 -16.32 11.97
N PRO A 245 11.49 -17.07 11.16
CA PRO A 245 12.32 -16.44 10.14
C PRO A 245 11.42 -15.72 9.14
N LEU A 246 11.75 -14.45 8.85
CA LEU A 246 11.09 -13.74 7.77
C LEU A 246 11.33 -14.48 6.45
N PRO A 247 10.34 -14.54 5.54
CA PRO A 247 10.58 -15.04 4.20
C PRO A 247 11.76 -14.33 3.54
N ALA A 248 12.61 -15.08 2.83
CA ALA A 248 13.82 -14.53 2.23
C ALA A 248 13.52 -13.27 1.38
N GLY A 249 14.21 -12.18 1.71
CA GLY A 249 14.07 -10.88 1.06
C GLY A 249 12.74 -10.18 1.36
N ALA A 250 12.10 -10.44 2.49
CA ALA A 250 10.90 -9.72 2.95
C ALA A 250 11.13 -8.19 2.97
N ASP A 251 12.16 -7.74 3.69
CA ASP A 251 12.46 -6.31 3.84
C ASP A 251 12.70 -5.64 2.49
N ALA A 252 13.45 -6.30 1.60
CA ALA A 252 13.72 -5.79 0.25
C ALA A 252 12.44 -5.67 -0.62
N ARG A 253 11.39 -6.46 -0.35
CA ARG A 253 10.12 -6.34 -1.10
C ARG A 253 9.32 -5.12 -0.64
N PHE A 254 9.26 -4.90 0.68
CA PHE A 254 8.61 -3.72 1.25
C PHE A 254 9.39 -2.44 0.96
N ALA A 255 10.72 -2.46 1.10
CA ALA A 255 11.59 -1.34 0.76
C ALA A 255 11.34 -0.88 -0.68
N ARG A 256 11.31 -1.80 -1.66
CA ARG A 256 10.98 -1.47 -3.05
C ARG A 256 9.59 -0.86 -3.24
N LEU A 257 8.60 -1.23 -2.43
CA LEU A 257 7.27 -0.62 -2.49
C LEU A 257 7.30 0.79 -1.88
N PHE A 258 7.95 0.96 -0.72
CA PHE A 258 8.04 2.22 0.00
C PHE A 258 8.91 3.26 -0.69
N GLU A 259 9.94 2.84 -1.43
CA GLU A 259 10.74 3.71 -2.32
C GLU A 259 9.88 4.46 -3.35
N LEU A 260 8.72 3.90 -3.73
CA LEU A 260 7.81 4.50 -4.70
C LEU A 260 6.84 5.49 -4.08
N MET A 261 6.68 5.47 -2.75
CA MET A 261 5.70 6.29 -2.07
C MET A 261 6.30 7.66 -1.78
N PRO A 262 5.63 8.77 -2.17
CA PRO A 262 6.08 10.09 -1.77
C PRO A 262 6.12 10.14 -0.24
N ALA A 263 7.22 10.63 0.32
CA ALA A 263 7.20 11.08 1.71
C ALA A 263 6.24 12.27 1.75
N ASN A 264 5.07 12.12 2.34
CA ASN A 264 4.14 13.23 2.55
C ASN A 264 4.82 14.23 3.52
N SER A 265 5.58 15.18 2.98
CA SER A 265 6.39 16.13 3.76
C SER A 265 5.67 17.45 4.05
N LYS A 266 4.36 17.56 3.74
CA LYS A 266 3.56 18.75 4.06
C LYS A 266 2.22 18.40 4.71
N THR A 267 2.22 17.72 5.86
CA THR A 267 1.12 17.86 6.83
C THR A 267 1.34 19.12 7.67
N SER A 268 1.17 20.28 7.05
CA SER A 268 1.09 21.55 7.75
C SER A 268 0.28 22.53 6.92
N HIS A 269 -1.01 22.66 7.21
CA HIS A 269 -1.56 23.92 7.73
C HIS A 269 -2.98 23.74 8.29
N ASN A 270 -3.12 24.02 9.58
CA ASN A 270 -4.31 24.58 10.26
C ASN A 270 -5.69 23.93 10.04
N LYS A 271 -5.99 22.90 10.85
CA LYS A 271 -7.30 22.85 11.53
C LYS A 271 -7.07 23.06 13.02
N LYS A 272 -7.30 24.30 13.47
CA LYS A 272 -7.53 24.59 14.90
C LYS A 272 -8.71 23.73 15.35
N GLN A 273 -8.44 22.67 16.09
CA GLN A 273 -9.39 22.15 17.07
C GLN A 273 -8.64 21.40 18.18
N SER A 274 -8.79 21.96 19.39
CA SER A 274 -8.75 21.30 20.68
C SER A 274 -7.45 20.63 21.13
N THR A 275 -6.74 21.35 22.01
CA THR A 275 -5.88 20.79 23.06
C THR A 275 -6.57 19.65 23.82
N GLN A 276 -6.19 18.41 23.53
CA GLN A 276 -6.12 17.33 24.50
C GLN A 276 -4.89 16.49 24.20
N GLY A 277 -4.07 16.23 25.22
CA GLY A 277 -2.71 15.71 25.10
C GLY A 277 -2.63 14.42 24.31
N SER A 278 -2.08 14.50 23.11
CA SER A 278 -1.50 13.35 22.42
C SER A 278 -0.10 13.17 22.98
N GLU A 279 0.06 12.11 23.78
CA GLU A 279 1.37 11.61 24.15
C GLU A 279 2.22 11.45 22.90
N LYS A 280 3.41 12.04 22.94
CA LYS A 280 4.46 11.82 21.93
C LYS A 280 4.74 10.32 21.88
N TRP A 281 4.22 9.62 20.88
CA TRP A 281 4.74 8.32 20.46
C TRP A 281 6.08 8.54 19.73
N GLY A 282 7.09 8.96 20.50
CA GLY A 282 8.46 8.66 20.16
C GLY A 282 8.76 7.28 20.72
N ASP A 283 8.97 6.29 19.86
CA ASP A 283 9.59 5.04 20.26
C ASP A 283 10.19 4.37 19.02
N ASP A 284 11.46 3.98 19.17
CA ASP A 284 12.17 3.02 18.33
C ASP A 284 11.38 1.70 18.26
N LYS A 285 10.36 1.62 17.39
CA LYS A 285 9.57 0.39 17.25
C LYS A 285 10.10 -0.43 16.09
N GLY A 286 10.98 -1.37 16.42
CA GLY A 286 11.19 -2.56 15.60
C GLY A 286 9.86 -3.29 15.33
N PRO A 287 9.85 -4.26 14.40
CA PRO A 287 8.62 -4.97 14.01
C PRO A 287 7.93 -5.59 15.22
N GLY A 288 6.62 -5.34 15.35
CA GLY A 288 5.79 -5.82 16.45
C GLY A 288 4.62 -6.69 15.97
N TRP A 289 4.11 -7.55 16.84
CA TRP A 289 2.95 -8.40 16.55
C TRP A 289 1.66 -7.70 16.95
N LYS A 290 0.66 -7.75 16.07
CA LYS A 290 -0.66 -7.17 16.27
C LYS A 290 -1.72 -8.17 15.82
N VAL A 291 -2.89 -8.14 16.46
CA VAL A 291 -4.03 -8.97 16.05
C VAL A 291 -4.90 -8.13 15.12
N LEU A 292 -5.09 -8.63 13.90
CA LEU A 292 -6.03 -8.04 12.95
C LEU A 292 -7.38 -8.73 13.09
N GLU A 293 -8.39 -7.96 13.46
CA GLU A 293 -9.77 -8.42 13.57
C GLU A 293 -10.63 -7.87 12.43
N VAL A 294 -11.68 -8.60 12.05
CA VAL A 294 -12.68 -8.09 11.09
C VAL A 294 -13.56 -7.06 11.80
N ALA A 295 -13.59 -5.84 11.29
CA ALA A 295 -14.47 -4.79 11.77
C ALA A 295 -15.87 -4.90 11.14
N ARG A 296 -16.89 -4.47 11.87
CA ARG A 296 -18.29 -4.48 11.42
C ARG A 296 -18.83 -3.06 11.34
N LYS A 297 -19.69 -2.81 10.36
CA LYS A 297 -20.44 -1.55 10.32
C LYS A 297 -21.40 -1.50 11.52
N ALA A 298 -21.45 -0.36 12.20
CA ALA A 298 -22.36 -0.11 13.32
C ALA A 298 -23.84 -0.11 12.87
#